data_AF-A0A7C7GS25-F1
#
_entry.id   AF-A0A7C7GS25-F1
#
_cell.length_a   1.000
_cell.length_b   1.000
_cell.length_c   1.000
_cell.angle_alpha   90.00
_cell.angle_beta   90.00
_cell.angle_gamma   90.00
#
_symmetry.space_group_name_H-M   'P 1'
#
loop_
_entity.id
_entity.type
_entity.pdbx_description
1 polymer ?
#
loop_
_entity_poly.entity_id
_entity_poly.type
_entity_poly.pdbx_seq_one_letter_code
_entity_poly.pdbx_strand_id
1 'polypeptide(L)'
;MLEHQLSPDKPFCDAIEPIPPSRLNEVWKRFTEPLEAGKTGIHLLEDGAGALTARGWLTDNATKSIDIQYFIFSADNVGLIAIERLLLAAKRGVKVRLLVDDLLV
;
A
#
# COMPACT_ATOMS: atom_id res chain seq x y z
N MET A 1 -8.41 4.21 -24.31
CA MET A 1 -9.29 3.50 -23.37
C MET A 1 -9.25 2.04 -23.80
N LEU A 2 -8.35 1.25 -23.21
CA LEU A 2 -8.21 -0.17 -23.53
C LEU A 2 -9.08 -0.94 -22.53
N GLU A 3 -10.14 -1.57 -23.02
CA GLU A 3 -11.01 -2.43 -22.23
C GLU A 3 -10.23 -3.71 -21.90
N HIS A 4 -9.84 -3.86 -20.64
CA HIS A 4 -9.32 -5.13 -20.14
C HIS A 4 -10.52 -6.07 -19.96
N GLN A 5 -10.81 -6.89 -20.97
CA GLN A 5 -11.84 -7.91 -20.90
C GLN A 5 -11.45 -8.94 -19.83
N LEU A 6 -12.09 -8.84 -18.67
CA LEU A 6 -11.98 -9.82 -17.60
C LEU A 6 -12.62 -11.14 -18.07
N SER A 7 -11.80 -12.18 -18.24
CA SER A 7 -12.29 -13.53 -18.52
C SER A 7 -13.05 -14.07 -17.29
N PRO A 8 -14.26 -14.62 -17.46
CA PRO A 8 -15.13 -15.04 -16.35
C PRO A 8 -14.53 -16.14 -15.46
N ASP A 9 -13.55 -16.89 -15.97
CA ASP A 9 -12.97 -18.05 -15.29
C ASP A 9 -11.68 -17.76 -14.52
N LYS A 10 -11.21 -16.50 -14.51
CA LYS A 10 -9.99 -16.12 -13.77
C LYS A 10 -10.37 -15.24 -12.59
N PRO A 11 -9.98 -15.60 -11.34
CA PRO A 11 -10.17 -14.71 -10.20
C PRO A 11 -9.52 -13.37 -10.54
N PHE A 12 -10.27 -12.27 -10.42
CA PHE A 12 -9.78 -10.92 -10.71
C PHE A 12 -8.41 -10.65 -10.07
N CYS A 13 -8.22 -11.16 -8.85
CA CYS A 13 -6.97 -11.06 -8.10
C CYS A 13 -5.75 -11.72 -8.77
N ASP A 14 -5.94 -12.74 -9.62
CA ASP A 14 -4.87 -13.48 -10.28
C ASP A 14 -4.42 -12.81 -11.60
N ALA A 15 -5.15 -11.80 -12.05
CA ALA A 15 -4.84 -11.02 -13.26
C ALA A 15 -3.99 -9.77 -12.96
N ILE A 16 -3.71 -9.49 -11.69
CA ILE A 16 -3.03 -8.25 -11.27
C ILE A 16 -1.52 -8.50 -11.22
N GLU A 17 -0.81 -7.92 -12.17
CA GLU A 17 0.65 -7.98 -12.19
C GLU A 17 1.25 -7.26 -10.97
N PRO A 18 2.35 -7.78 -10.39
CA PRO A 18 3.10 -7.07 -9.35
C PRO A 18 3.53 -5.70 -9.88
N ILE A 19 3.27 -4.63 -9.10
CA ILE A 19 3.66 -3.27 -9.51
C ILE A 19 5.19 -3.22 -9.64
N PRO A 20 5.74 -2.64 -10.73
CA PRO A 20 7.16 -2.41 -10.86
C PRO A 20 7.72 -1.59 -9.68
N PRO A 21 9.02 -1.71 -9.37
CA PRO A 21 9.64 -1.03 -8.24
C PRO A 21 9.34 0.47 -8.28
N SER A 22 8.68 0.95 -7.23
CA SER A 22 8.28 2.36 -7.14
C SER A 22 9.51 3.27 -7.00
N ARG A 23 9.34 4.56 -7.35
CA ARG A 23 10.32 5.62 -7.07
C ARG A 23 10.74 5.70 -5.59
N LEU A 24 10.00 5.06 -4.67
CA LEU A 24 10.33 5.04 -3.26
C LEU A 24 11.56 4.17 -2.95
N ASN A 25 11.95 3.24 -3.82
CA ASN A 25 13.23 2.54 -3.67
C ASN A 25 14.40 3.53 -3.71
N GLU A 26 14.32 4.57 -4.55
CA GLU A 26 15.36 5.61 -4.64
C GLU A 26 15.31 6.53 -3.42
N VAL A 27 14.12 6.87 -2.93
CA VAL A 27 13.95 7.61 -1.68
C VAL A 27 14.53 6.82 -0.50
N TRP A 28 14.28 5.51 -0.45
CA TRP A 28 14.77 4.61 0.60
C TRP A 28 16.30 4.53 0.64
N LYS A 29 16.96 4.50 -0.52
CA LYS A 29 18.43 4.52 -0.61
C LYS A 29 19.06 5.71 0.12
N ARG A 30 18.39 6.87 0.15
CA ARG A 30 18.86 8.06 0.88
C ARG A 30 18.88 7.87 2.39
N PHE A 31 18.12 6.91 2.90
CA PHE A 31 18.04 6.59 4.32
C PHE A 31 18.94 5.42 4.72
N THR A 32 19.48 4.64 3.79
CA THR A 32 20.24 3.41 4.11
C THR A 32 21.46 3.70 4.98
N GLU A 33 22.39 4.55 4.54
CA GLU A 33 23.60 4.84 5.32
C GLU A 33 23.30 5.51 6.68
N PRO A 34 22.40 6.53 6.78
CA PRO A 34 22.04 7.09 8.07
C PRO A 34 21.40 6.08 9.03
N LEU A 35 20.52 5.20 8.53
CA LEU A 35 19.87 4.17 9.35
C LEU A 35 20.88 3.13 9.87
N GLU A 36 21.83 2.70 9.03
CA GLU A 36 22.93 1.81 9.43
C GLU A 36 23.83 2.45 10.50
N ALA A 37 23.98 3.78 10.46
CA ALA A 37 24.66 4.55 11.50
C ALA A 37 23.79 4.81 12.75
N GLY A 38 22.62 4.19 12.86
CA GLY A 38 21.71 4.33 14.00
C GLY A 38 20.95 5.66 14.06
N LYS A 39 20.92 6.44 12.98
CA LYS A 39 20.15 7.68 12.90
C LYS A 39 18.71 7.40 12.49
N THR A 40 17.80 8.29 12.87
CA THR A 40 16.40 8.28 12.43
C THR A 40 16.17 9.27 11.30
N GLY A 41 15.23 8.97 10.39
CA GLY A 41 14.89 9.83 9.26
C GLY A 41 13.39 10.08 9.15
N ILE A 42 13.02 11.21 8.54
CA ILE A 42 11.64 11.58 8.22
C ILE A 42 11.60 11.92 6.72
N HIS A 43 10.57 11.43 6.03
CA HIS A 43 10.26 11.83 4.66
C HIS A 43 8.85 12.43 4.62
N LEU A 44 8.74 13.66 4.12
CA LEU A 44 7.47 14.33 3.98
C LEU A 44 6.75 13.83 2.72
N LEU A 45 5.47 13.50 2.86
CA LEU A 45 4.57 13.18 1.75
C LEU A 45 3.69 14.41 1.51
N GLU A 46 4.05 15.21 0.51
CA GLU A 46 3.46 16.54 0.29
C GLU A 46 2.11 16.50 -0.42
N ASP A 47 1.88 15.48 -1.25
CA ASP A 47 0.67 15.34 -2.05
C ASP A 47 0.01 13.95 -1.89
N GLY A 48 -1.28 13.89 -2.22
CA GLY A 48 -2.08 12.68 -2.06
C GLY A 48 -1.65 11.52 -2.96
N ALA A 49 -1.18 11.78 -4.17
CA ALA A 49 -0.77 10.74 -5.11
C ALA A 49 0.57 10.11 -4.68
N GLY A 50 1.52 10.96 -4.26
CA GLY A 50 2.76 10.53 -3.62
C GLY A 50 2.49 9.73 -2.36
N ALA A 51 1.58 10.19 -1.50
CA ALA A 51 1.21 9.50 -0.27
C ALA A 51 0.56 8.13 -0.51
N LEU A 52 -0.34 8.02 -1.49
CA LEU A 52 -0.97 6.75 -1.86
C LEU A 52 0.07 5.75 -2.37
N THR A 53 0.97 6.20 -3.25
CA THR A 53 2.06 5.37 -3.78
C THR A 53 3.02 4.91 -2.67
N ALA A 54 3.38 5.82 -1.74
CA ALA A 54 4.19 5.52 -0.57
C ALA A 54 3.60 4.42 0.30
N ARG A 55 2.31 4.55 0.64
CA ARG A 55 1.61 3.56 1.46
C ARG A 55 1.42 2.23 0.74
N GLY A 56 1.16 2.25 -0.57
CA GLY A 56 1.12 1.04 -1.39
C GLY A 56 2.44 0.28 -1.34
N TRP A 57 3.56 0.97 -1.56
CA TRP A 57 4.90 0.36 -1.48
C TRP A 57 5.22 -0.17 -0.08
N LEU A 58 4.89 0.57 0.99
CA LEU A 58 5.06 0.10 2.37
C LEU A 58 4.23 -1.16 2.64
N THR A 59 3.00 -1.20 2.13
CA THR A 59 2.10 -2.35 2.25
C THR A 59 2.65 -3.56 1.51
N ASP A 60 3.21 -3.36 0.31
CA ASP A 60 3.79 -4.43 -0.50
C ASP A 60 5.07 -5.02 0.12
N ASN A 61 5.87 -4.20 0.81
CA ASN A 61 7.14 -4.61 1.42
C ASN A 61 7.03 -4.99 2.90
N ALA A 62 5.86 -4.87 3.52
CA ALA A 62 5.65 -5.30 4.90
C ALA A 62 5.86 -6.81 5.05
N THR A 63 6.58 -7.22 6.11
CA THR A 63 6.94 -8.62 6.37
C THR A 63 6.33 -9.20 7.65
N LYS A 64 5.80 -8.36 8.55
CA LYS A 64 5.33 -8.79 9.88
C LYS A 64 3.90 -8.36 10.17
N SER A 65 3.66 -7.06 10.20
CA SER A 65 2.34 -6.50 10.50
C SER A 65 2.12 -5.17 9.80
N ILE A 66 0.86 -4.82 9.61
CA ILE A 66 0.39 -3.50 9.18
C ILE A 66 -0.72 -3.07 10.13
N ASP A 67 -0.57 -1.88 10.68
CA ASP A 67 -1.52 -1.25 11.59
C ASP A 67 -2.01 0.05 10.97
N ILE A 68 -3.32 0.16 10.76
CA ILE A 68 -3.94 1.33 10.16
C ILE A 68 -5.02 1.87 11.09
N GLN A 69 -4.94 3.17 11.34
CA GLN A 69 -5.99 3.95 11.98
C GLN A 69 -6.43 5.03 11.00
N TYR A 70 -7.74 5.11 10.72
CA TYR A 70 -8.26 6.04 9.74
C TYR A 70 -9.60 6.61 10.18
N PHE A 71 -9.81 7.90 9.89
CA PHE A 71 -11.07 8.59 10.18
C PHE A 71 -12.17 8.27 9.16
N ILE A 72 -11.82 8.11 7.87
CA ILE A 72 -12.77 7.78 6.79
C ILE A 72 -12.18 6.69 5.91
N PHE A 73 -12.90 5.60 5.72
CA PHE A 73 -12.52 4.54 4.78
C PHE A 73 -13.73 4.13 3.95
N SER A 74 -13.69 4.45 2.66
CA SER A 74 -14.85 4.29 1.77
C SER A 74 -14.53 3.39 0.58
N ALA A 75 -15.55 2.79 -0.03
CA ALA A 75 -15.41 1.97 -1.24
C ALA A 75 -15.28 2.81 -2.52
N ASP A 76 -14.41 3.81 -2.50
CA ASP A 76 -14.04 4.60 -3.68
C ASP A 76 -12.79 4.03 -4.38
N ASN A 77 -12.33 4.65 -5.47
CA ASN A 77 -11.16 4.18 -6.21
C ASN A 77 -9.91 4.04 -5.31
N VAL A 78 -9.72 4.95 -4.34
CA VAL A 78 -8.55 4.94 -3.46
C VAL A 78 -8.68 3.86 -2.39
N GLY A 79 -9.87 3.74 -1.77
CA GLY A 79 -10.16 2.73 -0.77
C GLY A 79 -10.12 1.31 -1.35
N LEU A 80 -10.59 1.11 -2.58
CA LEU A 80 -10.49 -0.17 -3.29
C LEU A 80 -9.03 -0.56 -3.56
N ILE A 81 -8.19 0.38 -4.00
CA ILE A 81 -6.74 0.14 -4.16
C ILE A 81 -6.10 -0.20 -2.81
N ALA A 82 -6.44 0.54 -1.76
CA ALA A 82 -5.87 0.34 -0.43
C ALA A 82 -6.25 -1.04 0.14
N ILE A 83 -7.54 -1.42 0.09
CA ILE A 83 -8.00 -2.70 0.65
C ILE A 83 -7.44 -3.89 -0.13
N GLU A 84 -7.30 -3.78 -1.45
CA GLU A 84 -6.66 -4.80 -2.27
C GLU A 84 -5.20 -5.05 -1.84
N ARG A 85 -4.41 -3.98 -1.68
CA ARG A 85 -3.01 -4.08 -1.22
C ARG A 85 -2.91 -4.74 0.14
N LEU A 86 -3.80 -4.35 1.06
CA LEU A 86 -3.86 -4.93 2.40
C LEU A 86 -4.25 -6.40 2.37
N LEU A 87 -5.19 -6.79 1.51
CA LEU A 87 -5.57 -8.17 1.31
C LEU A 87 -4.40 -9.00 0.75
N LEU A 88 -3.67 -8.46 -0.22
CA LEU A 88 -2.46 -9.10 -0.76
C LEU A 88 -1.40 -9.26 0.33
N ALA A 89 -1.21 -8.27 1.20
CA ALA A 89 -0.30 -8.38 2.35
C ALA A 89 -0.75 -9.47 3.34
N ALA A 90 -2.03 -9.53 3.67
CA ALA A 90 -2.59 -10.57 4.51
C ALA A 90 -2.39 -11.97 3.91
N LYS A 91 -2.58 -12.13 2.58
CA LYS A 91 -2.30 -13.39 1.86
C LYS A 91 -0.84 -13.82 1.94
N ARG A 92 0.11 -12.89 2.06
CA ARG A 92 1.54 -13.18 2.29
C ARG A 92 1.87 -13.55 3.75
N GLY A 93 0.88 -13.53 4.65
CA GLY A 93 1.05 -13.84 6.07
C GLY A 93 1.30 -12.61 6.95
N VAL A 94 1.22 -11.40 6.41
CA VAL A 94 1.34 -10.15 7.20
C VAL A 94 0.09 -9.98 8.06
N LYS A 95 0.25 -9.70 9.36
CA LYS A 95 -0.88 -9.41 10.25
C LYS A 95 -1.41 -8.00 10.00
N VAL A 96 -2.58 -7.88 9.37
CA VAL A 96 -3.23 -6.59 9.09
C VAL A 96 -4.30 -6.29 10.14
N ARG A 97 -4.26 -5.09 10.73
CA ARG A 97 -5.28 -4.57 11.66
C ARG A 97 -5.73 -3.19 11.17
N LEU A 98 -7.04 -3.02 11.00
CA LEU A 98 -7.65 -1.78 10.54
C LEU A 98 -8.64 -1.29 11.61
N LEU A 99 -8.40 -0.09 12.13
CA LEU A 99 -9.28 0.64 13.03
C LEU A 99 -9.88 1.83 12.26
N VAL A 100 -11.19 1.79 12.03
CA VAL A 100 -11.94 2.83 11.34
C VAL A 100 -12.94 3.46 12.30
N ASP A 101 -13.11 4.75 12.19
CA ASP A 101 -14.19 5.47 12.87
C ASP A 101 -15.56 5.14 12.25
N ASP A 102 -16.58 4.96 13.08
CA ASP A 102 -17.94 4.52 12.68
C ASP A 102 -18.84 5.69 12.26
N LEU A 103 -18.40 6.95 12.36
CA LEU A 103 -19.26 8.11 12.12
C LEU A 103 -19.54 8.37 10.64
N LEU A 104 -18.77 7.79 9.72
CA LEU A 104 -18.78 8.12 8.29
C LEU A 104 -18.58 6.90 7.35
N VAL A 105 -18.85 5.69 7.82
CA VAL A 105 -18.86 4.46 7.00
C VAL A 105 -20.16 4.30 6.23
#